data_AF-A0A956B3A3-F1
#
_entry.id   AF-A0A956B3A3-F1
#
_cell.length_a   1.000
_cell.length_b   1.000
_cell.length_c   1.000
_cell.angle_alpha   90.00
_cell.angle_beta   90.00
_cell.angle_gamma   90.00
#
_symmetry.space_group_name_H-M   'P 1'
#
loop_
_entity.id
_entity.type
_entity.pdbx_description
1 polymer ?
#
loop_
_entity_poly.entity_id
_entity_poly.type
_entity_poly.pdbx_seq_one_letter_code
_entity_poly.pdbx_strand_id
1 'polypeptide(L)'
;MTAAVTALALAFGLAGAGAYQARHEEHEELRTYGDERFSVQSADHPHAIAHRGYVVSRPPPVLGFLDAGLDGALGRWLTLDAHRTRPLEGARVGDLTRAPGAGRLDLGLLFTLVLPGFVVLLVHDAVAG
;
A
#
# COMPACT_ATOMS: atom_id res chain seq x y z
N MET A 1 -21.25 23.70 5.30
CA MET A 1 -19.90 23.22 5.68
C MET A 1 -19.88 21.72 5.95
N THR A 2 -20.75 21.20 6.82
CA THR A 2 -20.88 19.76 7.13
C THR A 2 -21.12 18.88 5.90
N ALA A 3 -22.06 19.24 5.01
CA ALA A 3 -22.33 18.47 3.79
C ALA A 3 -21.10 18.32 2.87
N ALA A 4 -20.25 19.35 2.77
CA ALA A 4 -19.04 19.31 1.96
C ALA A 4 -17.98 18.39 2.58
N VAL A 5 -17.80 18.43 3.91
CA VAL A 5 -16.88 17.55 4.63
C VAL A 5 -17.33 16.09 4.54
N THR A 6 -18.63 15.83 4.69
CA THR A 6 -19.18 14.47 4.56
C THR A 6 -19.00 13.94 3.13
N ALA A 7 -19.29 14.75 2.11
CA ALA A 7 -19.08 14.38 0.72
C ALA A 7 -17.60 14.10 0.41
N LEU A 8 -16.69 14.89 0.97
CA LEU A 8 -15.26 14.68 0.84
C LEU A 8 -14.83 13.38 1.52
N ALA A 9 -15.25 13.14 2.77
CA ALA A 9 -14.95 11.90 3.48
C ALA A 9 -15.46 10.65 2.74
N LEU A 10 -16.66 10.73 2.17
CA LEU A 10 -17.21 9.66 1.31
C LEU A 10 -16.34 9.43 0.07
N ALA A 11 -15.99 10.49 -0.67
CA ALA A 11 -15.18 10.37 -1.87
C ALA A 11 -13.80 9.75 -1.59
N PHE A 12 -13.12 10.23 -0.54
CA PHE A 12 -11.82 9.70 -0.13
C PHE A 12 -11.92 8.27 0.43
N GLY A 13 -12.99 7.94 1.17
CA GLY A 13 -13.24 6.60 1.66
C GLY A 13 -13.48 5.58 0.54
N LEU A 14 -14.27 5.96 -0.49
CA LEU A 14 -14.49 5.12 -1.67
C LEU A 14 -13.20 4.92 -2.48
N ALA A 15 -12.42 6.00 -2.68
CA ALA A 15 -11.12 5.91 -3.35
C ALA A 15 -10.14 5.00 -2.59
N GLY A 16 -10.07 5.15 -1.27
CA GLY A 16 -9.24 4.31 -0.40
C GLY A 16 -9.65 2.84 -0.41
N ALA A 17 -10.96 2.55 -0.39
CA ALA A 17 -11.49 1.19 -0.49
C ALA A 17 -11.16 0.53 -1.84
N GLY A 18 -11.35 1.25 -2.95
CA GLY A 18 -10.99 0.74 -4.28
C GLY A 18 -9.48 0.47 -4.42
N ALA A 19 -8.65 1.38 -3.90
CA ALA A 19 -7.20 1.20 -3.88
C ALA A 19 -6.75 0.05 -2.96
N TYR A 20 -7.51 -0.24 -1.89
CA TYR A 20 -7.27 -1.40 -1.03
C TYR A 20 -7.61 -2.71 -1.75
N GLN A 21 -8.76 -2.79 -2.41
CA GLN A 21 -9.18 -3.96 -3.19
C GLN A 21 -8.17 -4.29 -4.28
N ALA A 22 -7.77 -3.31 -5.10
CA ALA A 22 -6.79 -3.51 -6.15
C ALA A 22 -5.44 -4.05 -5.64
N ARG A 23 -4.97 -3.58 -4.46
CA ARG A 23 -3.75 -4.10 -3.84
C ARG A 23 -3.91 -5.50 -3.28
N HIS A 24 -5.11 -5.84 -2.81
CA HIS A 24 -5.40 -7.19 -2.32
C HIS A 24 -5.45 -8.18 -3.48
N GLU A 25 -6.05 -7.80 -4.60
CA GLU A 25 -6.05 -8.59 -5.84
C GLU A 25 -4.62 -8.80 -6.35
N GLU A 26 -3.81 -7.74 -6.43
CA GLU A 26 -2.38 -7.83 -6.81
C GLU A 26 -1.62 -8.79 -5.86
N HIS A 27 -1.89 -8.73 -4.55
CA HIS A 27 -1.26 -9.64 -3.60
C HIS A 27 -1.58 -11.10 -3.91
N GLU A 28 -2.85 -11.44 -4.10
CA GLU A 28 -3.31 -12.81 -4.38
C GLU A 28 -2.79 -13.33 -5.73
N GLU A 29 -2.76 -12.49 -6.77
CA GLU A 29 -2.18 -12.82 -8.07
C GLU A 29 -0.69 -13.16 -7.94
N LEU A 30 0.08 -12.32 -7.23
CA LEU A 30 1.51 -12.55 -7.00
C LEU A 30 1.76 -13.79 -6.14
N ARG A 31 0.89 -14.05 -5.16
CA ARG A 31 0.98 -15.23 -4.30
C ARG A 31 0.77 -16.50 -5.12
N THR A 32 -0.28 -16.52 -5.94
CA THR A 32 -0.61 -17.62 -6.85
C THR A 32 0.53 -17.84 -7.85
N TYR A 33 1.02 -16.76 -8.47
CA TYR A 33 2.15 -16.81 -9.38
C TYR A 33 3.42 -17.40 -8.74
N GLY A 34 3.73 -16.99 -7.50
CA GLY A 34 4.86 -17.54 -6.73
C GLY A 34 4.69 -19.04 -6.50
N ASP A 35 3.53 -19.45 -6.03
CA ASP A 35 3.21 -20.85 -5.72
C ASP A 35 3.29 -21.75 -6.97
N GLU A 36 2.70 -21.33 -8.10
CA GLU A 36 2.78 -22.07 -9.37
C GLU A 36 4.23 -22.22 -9.85
N ARG A 37 5.00 -21.13 -9.80
CA ARG A 37 6.41 -21.13 -10.22
C ARG A 37 7.28 -22.02 -9.33
N PHE A 38 6.92 -22.17 -8.06
CA PHE A 38 7.57 -23.11 -7.15
C PHE A 38 7.14 -24.56 -7.42
N SER A 39 5.86 -24.80 -7.68
CA SER A 39 5.32 -26.16 -7.86
C SER A 39 5.72 -26.84 -9.17
N VAL A 40 6.00 -26.08 -10.23
CA VAL A 40 6.34 -26.62 -11.57
C VAL A 40 7.83 -27.04 -11.67
N GLN A 41 8.58 -27.04 -10.57
CA GLN A 41 9.99 -27.43 -10.58
C GLN A 41 10.14 -28.96 -10.56
N SER A 42 10.89 -29.53 -11.51
CA SER A 42 11.09 -30.97 -11.58
C SER A 42 11.92 -31.48 -10.40
N ALA A 43 11.49 -32.61 -9.83
CA ALA A 43 12.15 -33.26 -8.69
C ALA A 43 13.60 -33.67 -8.98
N ASP A 44 13.97 -33.81 -10.26
CA ASP A 44 15.28 -34.28 -10.69
C ASP A 44 16.40 -33.22 -10.50
N HIS A 45 16.04 -31.95 -10.30
CA HIS A 45 17.00 -30.86 -10.12
C HIS A 45 16.61 -29.97 -8.92
N PRO A 46 16.73 -30.46 -7.67
CA PRO A 46 16.32 -29.74 -6.47
C PRO A 46 17.06 -28.40 -6.29
N HIS A 47 18.22 -28.23 -6.92
CA HIS A 47 18.98 -26.98 -6.90
C HIS A 47 18.32 -25.88 -7.76
N ALA A 48 17.42 -26.22 -8.69
CA ALA A 48 16.78 -25.25 -9.59
C ALA A 48 15.92 -24.20 -8.85
N ILE A 49 15.49 -24.50 -7.61
CA ILE A 49 14.77 -23.58 -6.72
C ILE A 49 15.61 -22.32 -6.47
N ALA A 50 16.93 -22.51 -6.32
CA ALA A 50 17.88 -21.42 -6.08
C ALA A 50 18.08 -20.51 -7.30
N HIS A 51 17.83 -20.99 -8.53
CA HIS A 51 18.14 -20.26 -9.77
C HIS A 51 16.94 -19.57 -10.43
N ARG A 52 15.70 -20.03 -10.20
CA ARG A 52 14.52 -19.50 -10.92
C ARG A 52 13.88 -18.29 -10.25
N GLY A 53 14.29 -18.03 -9.00
CA GLY A 53 13.73 -17.03 -8.11
C GLY A 53 12.28 -17.30 -7.69
N TYR A 54 11.87 -16.71 -6.57
CA TYR A 54 10.52 -16.82 -5.99
C TYR A 54 9.99 -15.42 -5.66
N VAL A 55 8.75 -15.14 -6.05
CA VAL A 55 8.12 -13.84 -5.78
C VAL A 55 7.43 -13.91 -4.43
N VAL A 56 7.73 -12.95 -3.57
CA VAL A 56 7.06 -12.78 -2.28
C VAL A 56 6.37 -11.43 -2.27
N SER A 57 5.07 -11.43 -2.01
CA SER A 57 4.26 -10.24 -1.81
C SER A 57 3.79 -10.18 -0.36
N ARG A 58 3.66 -8.96 0.18
CA ARG A 58 3.07 -8.74 1.50
C ARG A 58 1.59 -8.39 1.34
N PRO A 59 0.68 -8.97 2.13
CA PRO A 59 -0.73 -8.56 2.09
C PRO A 59 -0.88 -7.09 2.50
N PRO A 60 -1.84 -6.36 1.92
CA PRO A 60 -2.17 -5.01 2.39
C PRO A 60 -2.56 -5.06 3.88
N PRO A 61 -2.17 -4.08 4.69
CA PRO A 61 -2.58 -4.02 6.09
C PRO A 61 -4.11 -3.88 6.18
N VAL A 62 -4.75 -4.44 7.21
CA VAL A 62 -6.22 -4.44 7.36
C VAL A 62 -6.82 -3.03 7.32
N LEU A 63 -6.14 -2.04 7.91
CA LEU A 63 -6.54 -0.62 7.86
C LEU A 63 -6.02 0.12 6.61
N GLY A 64 -5.53 -0.63 5.62
CA GLY A 64 -4.93 -0.13 4.40
C GLY A 64 -5.88 0.69 3.53
N PHE A 65 -7.19 0.53 3.73
CA PHE A 65 -8.22 1.34 3.07
C PHE A 65 -8.30 2.78 3.63
N LEU A 66 -7.85 3.01 4.87
CA LEU A 66 -7.72 4.34 5.46
C LEU A 66 -6.45 5.02 4.96
N ASP A 67 -5.35 4.29 4.99
CA ASP A 67 -4.03 4.73 4.52
C ASP A 67 -3.17 3.51 4.14
N ALA A 68 -2.51 3.54 2.97
CA ALA A 68 -1.53 2.52 2.58
C ALA A 68 -0.15 2.69 3.27
N GLY A 69 0.03 3.72 4.09
CA GLY A 69 1.25 4.00 4.82
C GLY A 69 2.46 4.07 3.90
N LEU A 70 3.42 3.19 4.14
CA LEU A 70 4.71 3.17 3.44
C LEU A 70 4.74 2.24 2.22
N ASP A 71 3.62 1.64 1.81
CA ASP A 71 3.58 0.71 0.66
C ASP A 71 4.16 1.32 -0.63
N GLY A 72 3.95 2.63 -0.85
CA GLY A 72 4.49 3.35 -2.01
C GLY A 72 5.97 3.70 -1.88
N ALA A 73 6.49 3.75 -0.66
CA ALA A 73 7.90 4.01 -0.37
C ALA A 73 8.72 2.72 -0.43
N LEU A 74 8.30 1.68 0.29
CA LEU A 74 9.07 0.45 0.49
C LEU A 74 8.84 -0.63 -0.58
N GLY A 75 7.82 -0.44 -1.43
CA GLY A 75 7.35 -1.49 -2.34
C GLY A 75 6.47 -2.53 -1.63
N ARG A 76 5.78 -3.35 -2.42
CA ARG A 76 4.79 -4.34 -1.94
C ARG A 76 5.19 -5.80 -2.14
N TRP A 77 6.17 -6.04 -3.01
CA TRP A 77 6.66 -7.36 -3.34
C TRP A 77 8.11 -7.28 -3.79
N LEU A 78 8.78 -8.42 -3.72
CA LEU A 78 10.15 -8.59 -4.17
C LEU A 78 10.33 -9.99 -4.76
N THR A 79 11.40 -10.15 -5.54
CA THR A 79 11.81 -11.46 -6.06
C THR A 79 13.06 -11.91 -5.33
N LEU A 80 12.98 -13.05 -4.67
CA LEU A 80 14.10 -13.73 -4.02
C LEU A 80 14.81 -14.61 -5.05
N ASP A 81 16.11 -14.46 -5.22
CA ASP A 81 16.96 -15.33 -6.05
C ASP A 81 18.21 -15.66 -5.23
N ALA A 82 18.59 -16.95 -5.17
CA ALA A 82 19.71 -17.36 -4.32
C ALA A 82 21.06 -16.80 -4.79
N HIS A 83 21.16 -16.35 -6.05
CA HIS A 83 22.37 -15.73 -6.59
C HIS A 83 22.41 -14.21 -6.36
N ARG A 84 21.28 -13.62 -5.94
CA ARG A 84 21.22 -12.21 -5.55
C ARG A 84 21.31 -12.09 -4.04
N THR A 85 22.45 -11.61 -3.58
CA THR A 85 22.67 -11.26 -2.16
C THR A 85 21.95 -9.97 -1.74
N ARG A 86 21.41 -9.20 -2.70
CA ARG A 86 20.65 -7.96 -2.48
C ARG A 86 19.24 -8.05 -3.09
N PRO A 87 18.32 -8.82 -2.48
CA PRO A 87 16.95 -8.97 -2.99
C PRO A 87 16.17 -7.65 -3.06
N LEU A 88 16.57 -6.64 -2.29
CA LEU A 88 15.96 -5.30 -2.29
C LEU A 88 16.35 -4.43 -3.48
N GLU A 89 17.41 -4.77 -4.23
CA GLU A 89 17.90 -3.98 -5.37
C GLU A 89 16.93 -4.01 -6.57
N GLY A 90 15.93 -4.92 -6.56
CA GLY A 90 14.85 -4.99 -7.55
C GLY A 90 13.47 -4.60 -7.02
N ALA A 91 13.33 -4.31 -5.73
CA ALA A 91 12.07 -3.80 -5.19
C ALA A 91 11.82 -2.42 -5.81
N ARG A 92 10.62 -2.19 -6.36
CA ARG A 92 10.21 -0.85 -6.81
C ARG A 92 9.97 0.01 -5.57
N VAL A 93 11.06 0.55 -5.03
CA VAL A 93 11.08 1.54 -3.96
C VAL A 93 10.81 2.89 -4.64
N GLY A 94 9.73 3.56 -4.25
CA GLY A 94 9.42 4.88 -4.80
C GLY A 94 10.47 5.89 -4.37
N ASP A 95 10.82 6.81 -5.28
CA ASP A 95 11.77 7.88 -5.00
C ASP A 95 11.20 8.77 -3.87
N LEU A 96 11.86 8.81 -2.70
CA LEU A 96 11.39 9.50 -1.48
C LEU A 96 11.49 11.02 -1.56
N THR A 97 11.63 11.60 -2.75
CA THR A 97 11.68 13.05 -2.98
C THR A 97 10.38 13.76 -2.57
N ARG A 98 9.31 13.01 -2.28
CA ARG A 98 8.11 13.50 -1.59
C ARG A 98 7.83 12.72 -0.32
N ALA A 99 7.12 13.37 0.60
CA ALA A 99 6.57 12.71 1.78
C ALA A 99 5.79 11.44 1.38
N PRO A 100 5.95 10.31 2.11
CA PRO A 100 5.17 9.11 1.87
C PRO A 100 3.68 9.44 1.81
N GLY A 101 3.02 9.06 0.71
CA GLY A 101 1.59 9.36 0.49
C GLY A 101 1.28 10.64 -0.29
N ALA A 102 2.29 11.46 -0.65
CA ALA A 102 2.04 12.68 -1.42
C ALA A 102 1.39 12.38 -2.79
N GLY A 103 0.18 12.90 -2.99
CA GLY A 103 -0.63 12.69 -4.19
C GLY A 103 -1.62 11.51 -4.10
N ARG A 104 -1.63 10.77 -3.00
CA ARG A 104 -2.66 9.75 -2.73
C ARG A 104 -3.89 10.44 -2.12
N LEU A 105 -5.06 10.08 -2.64
CA LEU A 105 -6.34 10.55 -2.12
C LEU A 105 -6.93 9.46 -1.22
N ASP A 106 -6.53 9.44 0.05
CA ASP A 106 -7.09 8.55 1.07
C ASP A 106 -7.52 9.29 2.35
N LEU A 107 -8.13 8.56 3.27
CA LEU A 107 -8.64 9.13 4.53
C LEU A 107 -7.50 9.57 5.45
N GLY A 108 -6.31 8.99 5.34
CA GLY A 108 -5.12 9.44 6.05
C GLY A 108 -4.76 10.89 5.73
N LEU A 109 -4.75 11.26 4.44
CA LEU A 109 -4.54 12.65 4.02
C LEU A 109 -5.66 13.57 4.54
N LEU A 110 -6.91 13.13 4.44
CA LEU A 110 -8.06 13.90 4.92
C LEU A 110 -7.95 14.19 6.42
N PHE A 111 -7.63 13.18 7.22
CA PHE A 111 -7.51 13.33 8.67
C PHE A 111 -6.28 14.16 9.07
N THR A 112 -5.20 14.09 8.30
CA THR A 112 -3.98 14.86 8.61
C THR A 112 -4.15 16.34 8.25
N LEU A 113 -4.83 16.66 7.14
CA LEU A 113 -4.93 18.02 6.62
C LEU A 113 -6.23 18.74 7.01
N VAL A 114 -7.38 18.07 6.90
CA VAL A 114 -8.70 18.70 7.02
C VAL A 114 -9.23 18.66 8.45
N LEU A 115 -9.03 17.55 9.16
CA LEU A 115 -9.57 17.37 10.51
C LEU A 115 -9.06 18.43 11.51
N PRO A 116 -7.77 18.80 11.57
CA PRO A 116 -7.29 19.81 12.51
C PRO A 116 -7.92 21.18 12.24
N GLY A 117 -7.99 21.58 10.97
CA GLY A 117 -8.66 22.83 10.57
C GLY A 117 -10.14 22.83 10.94
N PHE A 118 -10.82 21.69 10.78
CA PHE A 118 -12.22 21.56 11.17
C PHE A 118 -12.41 21.68 12.68
N VAL A 119 -11.54 21.06 13.50
CA VAL A 119 -11.57 21.20 14.96
C VAL A 119 -11.39 22.66 15.37
N VAL A 120 -10.44 23.38 14.76
CA VAL A 120 -10.23 24.81 15.04
C VAL A 120 -11.49 25.62 14.74
N LEU A 121 -12.13 25.40 13.59
CA LEU A 121 -13.36 26.10 13.22
C LEU A 121 -14.54 25.80 14.16
N LEU A 122 -14.70 24.54 14.59
CA LEU A 122 -15.75 24.16 15.54
C LEU A 122 -15.54 24.79 16.92
N VAL A 123 -14.28 24.87 17.36
CA VAL A 123 -13.93 25.44 18.67
C VAL A 123 -13.91 26.97 18.63
N HIS A 124 -13.69 27.58 17.46
CA HIS A 124 -13.61 29.04 17.31
C HIS A 124 -14.84 29.74 17.90
N ASP A 125 -16.06 29.32 17.54
CA ASP A 125 -17.27 29.96 18.05
C ASP A 125 -17.43 29.79 19.57
N ALA A 126 -16.89 28.70 20.14
CA ALA A 126 -16.93 28.45 21.58
C ALA A 126 -15.90 29.26 22.39
N VAL A 127 -14.84 29.77 21.74
CA VAL A 127 -13.74 30.49 22.40
C VAL A 127 -13.76 31.99 22.10
N ALA A 128 -14.22 32.38 20.92
CA ALA A 128 -14.28 33.78 20.48
C ALA A 128 -15.67 34.41 20.57
N GLY A 129 -16.69 33.63 20.98
CA GLY A 129 -18.06 34.09 21.25
C GLY A 129 -18.20 34.77 22.60
#